data_AF-A0AA42II83-F1
#
_entry.id   AF-A0AA42II83-F1
#
_cell.length_a   1.000
_cell.length_b   1.000
_cell.length_c   1.000
_cell.angle_alpha   90.00
_cell.angle_beta   90.00
_cell.angle_gamma   90.00
#
_symmetry.space_group_name_H-M   'P 1'
#
loop_
_entity.id
_entity.type
_entity.pdbx_description
1 polymer ?
#
loop_
_entity_poly.entity_id
_entity_poly.type
_entity_poly.pdbx_seq_one_letter_code
_entity_poly.pdbx_strand_id
1 'polypeptide(L)'
;MTACSNYQDKDYQGNWAPESMTPDDPSNNTPDAPVVYFATTRYRALGVPFHRLLLATHVDGQQLPDAGRHSILDVSGKQALRLTPGKHSLSWCWVSMNALGTGGAKCGFGAQDIEFRAGQRYVVDFSTRDDISGPPGREVSTITIKSEIRNLDSHEVIYPLPTAAPP
;
A
#
# COMPACT_ATOMS: atom_id res chain seq x y z
N MET A 1 0.67 -35.63 8.38
CA MET A 1 0.00 -34.42 8.92
C MET A 1 0.19 -33.29 7.93
N THR A 2 -0.91 -32.88 7.32
CA THR A 2 -1.20 -31.54 6.77
C THR A 2 -0.14 -30.85 5.92
N ALA A 3 -0.11 -31.16 4.62
CA ALA A 3 0.41 -30.26 3.59
C ALA A 3 -0.79 -29.55 2.95
N CYS A 4 -1.20 -28.40 3.50
CA CYS A 4 -2.25 -27.57 2.93
C CYS A 4 -1.77 -26.12 2.83
N SER A 5 -1.69 -25.64 1.59
CA SER A 5 -1.54 -24.26 1.13
C SER A 5 -0.16 -23.60 1.32
N ASN A 6 0.75 -23.87 0.37
CA ASN A 6 1.92 -23.02 0.10
C ASN A 6 1.50 -21.79 -0.73
N TYR A 7 0.58 -20.96 -0.22
CA TYR A 7 0.56 -19.57 -0.67
C TYR A 7 1.62 -18.86 0.16
N GLN A 8 2.87 -18.91 -0.32
CA GLN A 8 3.90 -18.02 0.20
C GLN A 8 3.34 -16.60 0.02
N ASP A 9 2.95 -15.94 1.11
CA ASP A 9 3.09 -14.47 1.19
C ASP A 9 4.41 -14.18 0.49
N LYS A 10 4.46 -13.33 -0.54
CA LYS A 10 5.64 -13.05 -1.39
C LYS A 10 6.78 -12.38 -0.59
N ASP A 11 7.11 -12.96 0.56
CA ASP A 11 7.86 -12.47 1.70
C ASP A 11 7.46 -11.07 2.17
N TYR A 12 6.21 -10.66 1.95
CA TYR A 12 5.69 -9.40 2.44
C TYR A 12 5.64 -9.39 3.96
N GLN A 13 6.11 -8.29 4.53
CA GLN A 13 6.00 -8.06 5.94
C GLN A 13 4.54 -7.95 6.35
N GLY A 14 4.15 -8.76 7.32
CA GLY A 14 2.78 -8.85 7.79
C GLY A 14 2.36 -7.74 8.76
N ASN A 15 3.22 -7.45 9.71
CA ASN A 15 2.96 -6.46 10.75
C ASN A 15 3.68 -5.15 10.41
N TRP A 16 3.09 -4.03 10.79
CA TRP A 16 3.74 -2.73 10.66
C TRP A 16 5.02 -2.66 11.51
N ALA A 17 6.17 -2.66 10.84
CA ALA A 17 7.50 -2.47 11.42
C ALA A 17 8.41 -1.91 10.30
N PRO A 18 8.29 -0.61 9.96
CA PRO A 18 8.94 -0.03 8.78
C PRO A 18 10.47 -0.22 8.78
N GLU A 19 11.09 -0.24 9.96
CA GLU A 19 12.55 -0.42 10.11
C GLU A 19 13.06 -1.81 9.67
N SER A 20 12.19 -2.82 9.61
CA SER A 20 12.55 -4.16 9.11
C SER A 20 12.24 -4.36 7.63
N MET A 21 11.63 -3.37 6.97
CA MET A 21 11.38 -3.43 5.53
C MET A 21 12.63 -3.01 4.77
N THR A 22 13.05 -3.80 3.78
CA THR A 22 14.12 -3.43 2.85
C THR A 22 13.55 -2.58 1.71
N PRO A 23 13.92 -1.30 1.58
CA PRO A 23 13.42 -0.46 0.49
C PRO A 23 14.00 -0.86 -0.86
N ASP A 24 13.17 -0.85 -1.89
CA ASP A 24 13.63 -0.80 -3.28
C ASP A 24 14.25 0.59 -3.52
N ASP A 25 15.42 0.67 -4.16
CA ASP A 25 16.21 1.91 -4.27
C ASP A 25 16.33 2.42 -5.71
N PRO A 26 15.25 2.98 -6.28
CA PRO A 26 15.33 3.71 -7.55
C PRO A 26 16.16 5.01 -7.44
N SER A 27 16.45 5.50 -6.23
CA SER A 27 17.32 6.69 -6.05
C SER A 27 18.79 6.43 -6.37
N ASN A 28 19.17 5.17 -6.64
CA ASN A 28 20.53 4.76 -6.92
C ASN A 28 21.53 5.23 -5.85
N ASN A 29 21.24 4.92 -4.58
CA ASN A 29 22.05 5.27 -3.43
C ASN A 29 22.24 6.79 -3.20
N THR A 30 21.27 7.61 -3.58
CA THR A 30 21.32 9.05 -3.33
C THR A 30 21.49 9.33 -1.81
N PRO A 31 22.44 10.19 -1.40
CA PRO A 31 22.59 10.60 -0.01
C PRO A 31 21.30 11.22 0.53
N ASP A 32 20.97 10.91 1.79
CA ASP A 32 19.76 11.43 2.45
C ASP A 32 18.47 11.22 1.65
N ALA A 33 18.41 10.14 0.86
CA ALA A 33 17.23 9.81 0.09
C ALA A 33 16.05 9.51 1.04
N PRO A 34 14.90 10.20 0.87
CA PRO A 34 13.70 9.89 1.64
C PRO A 34 13.24 8.45 1.43
N VAL A 35 12.63 7.90 2.48
CA VAL A 35 12.05 6.55 2.43
C VAL A 35 10.53 6.65 2.53
N VAL A 36 9.83 6.00 1.59
CA VAL A 36 8.37 5.93 1.56
C VAL A 36 7.95 4.49 1.81
N TYR A 37 7.30 4.24 2.94
CA TYR A 37 6.75 2.95 3.33
C TYR A 37 5.29 2.83 2.90
N PHE A 38 4.85 1.63 2.60
CA PHE A 38 3.47 1.31 2.23
C PHE A 38 2.85 0.45 3.34
N ALA A 39 1.78 0.97 3.92
CA ALA A 39 1.21 0.40 5.13
C ALA A 39 0.74 -1.04 4.95
N THR A 40 0.83 -1.79 6.04
CA THR A 40 0.40 -3.18 6.12
C THR A 40 -0.23 -3.47 7.48
N THR A 41 -1.27 -4.29 7.49
CA THR A 41 -1.95 -4.70 8.70
C THR A 41 -2.43 -6.14 8.59
N ARG A 42 -2.29 -6.87 9.69
CA ARG A 42 -2.90 -8.18 9.90
C ARG A 42 -3.98 -8.06 10.96
N TYR A 43 -5.13 -8.63 10.68
CA TYR A 43 -6.27 -8.63 11.61
C TYR A 43 -7.07 -9.92 11.46
N ARG A 44 -8.01 -10.13 12.38
CA ARG A 44 -8.97 -11.25 12.29
C ARG A 44 -10.38 -10.70 12.18
N ALA A 45 -11.16 -11.24 11.25
CA ALA A 45 -12.60 -11.00 11.15
C ALA A 45 -13.31 -12.35 11.13
N LEU A 46 -14.29 -12.53 12.02
CA LEU A 46 -15.04 -13.79 12.18
C LEU A 46 -14.11 -15.02 12.34
N GLY A 47 -13.00 -14.86 13.05
CA GLY A 47 -11.98 -15.91 13.26
C GLY A 47 -11.00 -16.12 12.11
N VAL A 48 -11.29 -15.57 10.92
CA VAL A 48 -10.44 -15.70 9.73
C VAL A 48 -9.32 -14.64 9.75
N PRO A 49 -8.04 -15.04 9.60
CA PRO A 49 -6.93 -14.10 9.49
C PRO A 49 -6.93 -13.44 8.10
N PHE A 50 -6.72 -12.12 8.11
CA PHE A 50 -6.57 -11.29 6.92
C PHE A 50 -5.26 -10.51 6.99
N HIS A 51 -4.68 -10.26 5.83
CA HIS A 51 -3.52 -9.40 5.64
C HIS A 51 -3.88 -8.37 4.56
N ARG A 52 -4.03 -7.11 4.96
CA ARG A 52 -4.24 -5.99 4.05
C ARG A 52 -2.94 -5.20 3.93
N LEU A 53 -2.56 -4.83 2.72
CA LEU A 53 -1.33 -4.09 2.47
C LEU A 53 -1.45 -3.20 1.25
N LEU A 54 -0.66 -2.14 1.23
CA LEU A 54 -0.40 -1.36 0.03
C LEU A 54 0.91 -1.83 -0.61
N LEU A 55 0.95 -1.81 -1.93
CA LEU A 55 2.11 -2.18 -2.73
C LEU A 55 2.37 -1.11 -3.77
N ALA A 56 3.55 -0.48 -3.73
CA ALA A 56 3.99 0.43 -4.75
C ALA A 56 4.15 -0.30 -6.08
N THR A 57 3.67 0.31 -7.15
CA THR A 57 3.73 -0.24 -8.50
C THR A 57 4.42 0.66 -9.49
N HIS A 58 4.34 1.98 -9.31
CA HIS A 58 4.99 2.95 -10.19
C HIS A 58 5.58 4.10 -9.39
N VAL A 59 6.66 4.66 -9.94
CA VAL A 59 7.29 5.93 -9.54
C VAL A 59 7.47 6.75 -10.81
N ASP A 60 6.99 7.99 -10.81
CA ASP A 60 7.11 8.94 -11.93
C ASP A 60 6.64 8.38 -13.28
N GLY A 61 5.55 7.61 -13.24
CA GLY A 61 4.96 6.96 -14.42
C GLY A 61 5.71 5.72 -14.89
N GLN A 62 6.85 5.38 -14.29
CA GLN A 62 7.60 4.16 -14.60
C GLN A 62 7.18 3.02 -13.67
N GLN A 63 6.94 1.85 -14.25
CA GLN A 63 6.59 0.65 -13.50
C GLN A 63 7.82 0.11 -12.77
N LEU A 64 7.66 -0.24 -11.50
CA LEU A 64 8.70 -0.88 -10.70
C LEU A 64 8.91 -2.33 -11.14
N PRO A 65 10.13 -2.89 -11.01
CA PRO A 65 10.42 -4.27 -11.39
C PRO A 65 9.46 -5.26 -10.73
N ASP A 66 8.89 -6.15 -11.56
CA ASP A 66 7.92 -7.19 -11.18
C ASP A 66 6.65 -6.69 -10.48
N ALA A 67 6.40 -5.38 -10.47
CA ALA A 67 5.25 -4.79 -9.80
C ALA A 67 4.05 -4.66 -10.74
N GLY A 68 2.85 -4.55 -10.19
CA GLY A 68 1.62 -4.36 -10.96
C GLY A 68 0.63 -5.51 -10.78
N ARG A 69 -0.43 -5.45 -11.59
CA ARG A 69 -1.53 -6.42 -11.58
C ARG A 69 -1.42 -7.35 -12.78
N HIS A 70 -1.11 -8.62 -12.53
CA HIS A 70 -1.07 -9.66 -13.55
C HIS A 70 -2.41 -10.39 -13.65
N SER A 71 -3.16 -10.50 -12.55
CA SER A 71 -4.55 -11.02 -12.54
C SER A 71 -5.38 -10.43 -11.40
N ILE A 72 -6.61 -10.89 -11.19
CA ILE A 72 -7.41 -10.44 -10.04
C ILE A 72 -6.86 -10.93 -8.69
N LEU A 73 -6.11 -12.04 -8.69
CA LEU A 73 -5.53 -12.64 -7.48
C LEU A 73 -4.00 -12.49 -7.44
N ASP A 74 -3.41 -11.97 -8.50
CA ASP A 74 -1.96 -11.81 -8.63
C ASP A 74 -1.60 -10.34 -8.82
N VAL A 75 -1.23 -9.73 -7.70
CA VAL A 75 -0.68 -8.39 -7.61
C VAL A 75 0.67 -8.47 -6.93
N SER A 76 1.63 -7.73 -7.45
CA SER A 76 2.99 -7.61 -6.91
C SER A 76 3.35 -6.14 -6.79
N GLY A 77 4.31 -5.85 -5.92
CA GLY A 77 4.90 -4.52 -5.79
C GLY A 77 5.83 -4.42 -4.59
N LYS A 78 6.20 -3.19 -4.24
CA LYS A 78 7.19 -2.88 -3.20
C LYS A 78 6.50 -2.34 -1.94
N GLN A 79 6.97 -2.75 -0.76
CA GLN A 79 6.47 -2.24 0.53
C GLN A 79 7.22 -1.00 1.03
N ALA A 80 8.39 -0.71 0.46
CA ALA A 80 9.17 0.46 0.78
C ALA A 80 9.97 0.91 -0.46
N LEU A 81 10.11 2.22 -0.63
CA LEU A 81 10.87 2.85 -1.70
C LEU A 81 11.86 3.86 -1.11
N ARG A 82 13.05 3.92 -1.67
CA ARG A 82 14.02 5.00 -1.43
C ARG A 82 14.07 5.89 -2.67
N LEU A 83 13.67 7.14 -2.53
CA LEU A 83 13.49 8.09 -3.64
C LEU A 83 14.56 9.17 -3.59
N THR A 84 14.83 9.83 -4.73
CA THR A 84 15.58 11.09 -4.69
C THR A 84 14.78 12.15 -3.92
N PRO A 85 15.41 13.12 -3.26
CA PRO A 85 14.68 14.26 -2.71
C PRO A 85 14.01 15.08 -3.82
N GLY A 86 12.77 15.52 -3.60
CA GLY A 86 12.01 16.33 -4.55
C GLY A 86 10.59 15.81 -4.79
N LYS A 87 9.99 16.26 -5.90
CA LYS A 87 8.64 15.88 -6.30
C LYS A 87 8.61 14.54 -7.01
N HIS A 88 7.72 13.66 -6.55
CA HIS A 88 7.47 12.37 -7.18
C HIS A 88 5.98 12.11 -7.34
N SER A 89 5.64 11.34 -8.37
CA SER A 89 4.32 10.73 -8.54
C SER A 89 4.39 9.25 -8.19
N LEU A 90 3.52 8.79 -7.30
CA LEU A 90 3.47 7.40 -6.85
C LEU A 90 2.15 6.75 -7.25
N SER A 91 2.19 5.48 -7.67
CA SER A 91 1.00 4.67 -7.87
C SER A 91 1.10 3.34 -7.13
N TRP A 92 0.00 2.89 -6.51
CA TRP A 92 -0.02 1.68 -5.70
C TRP A 92 -1.32 0.88 -5.86
N CYS A 93 -1.25 -0.36 -5.37
CA CYS A 93 -2.39 -1.23 -5.21
C CYS A 93 -2.66 -1.47 -3.73
N TRP A 94 -3.93 -1.55 -3.37
CA TRP A 94 -4.39 -2.17 -2.14
C TRP A 94 -4.64 -3.66 -2.40
N VAL A 95 -4.12 -4.51 -1.54
CA VAL A 95 -4.28 -5.96 -1.61
C VAL A 95 -4.83 -6.45 -0.28
N SER A 96 -5.77 -7.39 -0.36
CA SER A 96 -6.32 -8.10 0.80
C SER A 96 -6.14 -9.59 0.57
N MET A 97 -5.33 -10.22 1.42
CA MET A 97 -5.07 -11.65 1.43
C MET A 97 -5.76 -12.29 2.64
N ASN A 98 -6.15 -13.55 2.51
CA ASN A 98 -6.62 -14.40 3.60
C ASN A 98 -5.93 -15.77 3.52
N ALA A 99 -6.25 -16.69 4.43
CA ALA A 99 -5.65 -18.04 4.46
C ALA A 99 -5.86 -18.88 3.17
N LEU A 100 -6.74 -18.45 2.25
CA LEU A 100 -7.01 -19.10 0.96
C LEU A 100 -6.29 -18.41 -0.22
N GLY A 101 -5.56 -17.31 0.01
CA GLY A 101 -4.83 -16.52 -1.00
C GLY A 101 -5.26 -15.06 -1.07
N THR A 102 -4.96 -14.35 -2.16
CA THR A 102 -5.47 -12.99 -2.42
C THR A 102 -6.99 -13.01 -2.48
N GLY A 103 -7.66 -12.54 -1.43
CA GLY A 103 -9.12 -12.41 -1.38
C GLY A 103 -9.65 -11.27 -2.28
N GLY A 104 -8.79 -10.31 -2.64
CA GLY A 104 -9.08 -9.28 -3.62
C GLY A 104 -7.99 -8.21 -3.69
N ALA A 105 -7.94 -7.47 -4.79
CA ALA A 105 -7.04 -6.35 -4.96
C ALA A 105 -7.69 -5.21 -5.75
N LYS A 106 -7.31 -3.98 -5.42
CA LYS A 106 -7.70 -2.77 -6.13
C LYS A 106 -6.43 -1.96 -6.43
N CYS A 107 -6.23 -1.64 -7.71
CA CYS A 107 -5.09 -0.85 -8.18
C CYS A 107 -5.57 0.47 -8.76
N GLY A 108 -4.62 1.35 -9.08
CA GLY A 108 -4.90 2.68 -9.64
C GLY A 108 -5.07 3.77 -8.58
N PHE A 109 -4.65 3.49 -7.34
CA PHE A 109 -4.42 4.58 -6.39
C PHE A 109 -3.14 5.30 -6.78
N GLY A 110 -3.10 6.62 -6.57
CA GLY A 110 -1.92 7.40 -6.85
C GLY A 110 -2.00 8.82 -6.31
N ALA A 111 -0.81 9.39 -6.15
CA ALA A 111 -0.60 10.78 -5.78
C ALA A 111 0.42 11.38 -6.73
N GLN A 112 0.20 12.63 -7.15
CA GLN A 112 1.05 13.34 -8.11
C GLN A 112 1.74 14.51 -7.44
N ASP A 113 2.94 14.84 -7.90
CA ASP A 113 3.73 16.00 -7.48
C ASP A 113 3.92 16.12 -5.95
N ILE A 114 4.09 14.99 -5.27
CA ILE A 114 4.28 14.93 -3.83
C ILE A 114 5.75 15.23 -3.51
N GLU A 115 5.97 16.25 -2.68
CA GLU A 115 7.31 16.66 -2.24
C GLU A 115 7.81 15.75 -1.12
N PHE A 116 8.89 15.01 -1.39
CA PHE A 116 9.61 14.19 -0.42
C PHE A 116 10.94 14.86 -0.06
N ARG A 117 11.10 15.26 1.20
CA ARG A 117 12.27 16.01 1.68
C ARG A 117 13.42 15.07 2.04
N ALA A 118 14.65 15.53 1.82
CA ALA A 118 15.86 14.78 2.17
C ALA A 118 15.86 14.35 3.65
N GLY A 119 16.29 13.11 3.90
CA GLY A 119 16.43 12.49 5.21
C GLY A 119 15.11 12.16 5.90
N GLN A 120 13.96 12.41 5.27
CA GLN A 120 12.65 12.18 5.88
C GLN A 120 12.06 10.82 5.52
N ARG A 121 11.16 10.36 6.37
CA ARG A 121 10.44 9.10 6.21
C ARG A 121 8.95 9.39 6.08
N TYR A 122 8.29 8.65 5.21
CA TYR A 122 6.89 8.82 4.89
C TYR A 122 6.18 7.49 4.89
N VAL A 123 4.88 7.51 5.13
CA VAL A 123 4.02 6.34 4.99
C VAL A 123 2.85 6.68 4.09
N VAL A 124 2.66 5.85 3.07
CA VAL A 124 1.38 5.72 2.37
C VAL A 124 0.52 4.80 3.22
N ASP A 125 -0.49 5.37 3.86
CA ASP A 125 -1.40 4.65 4.74
C ASP A 125 -2.77 4.47 4.08
N PHE A 126 -3.60 3.62 4.68
CA PHE A 126 -4.96 3.40 4.23
C PHE A 126 -5.94 3.19 5.39
N SER A 127 -7.18 3.57 5.12
CA SER A 127 -8.33 3.14 5.90
C SER A 127 -9.33 2.43 5.01
N THR A 128 -10.01 1.45 5.57
CA THR A 128 -11.06 0.67 4.90
C THR A 128 -12.37 0.82 5.63
N ARG A 129 -13.45 0.96 4.87
CA ARG A 129 -14.82 0.80 5.35
C ARG A 129 -15.48 -0.31 4.56
N ASP A 130 -15.95 -1.33 5.26
CA ASP A 130 -16.68 -2.45 4.70
C ASP A 130 -18.19 -2.18 4.89
N ASP A 131 -18.96 -2.16 3.80
CA ASP A 131 -20.42 -1.97 3.82
C ASP A 131 -21.11 -3.15 3.13
N ILE A 132 -22.18 -3.67 3.72
CA ILE A 132 -23.02 -4.73 3.14
C ILE A 132 -24.40 -4.14 2.87
N SER A 133 -24.89 -4.28 1.64
CA SER A 133 -26.18 -3.72 1.22
C SER A 133 -26.96 -4.70 0.34
N GLY A 134 -28.29 -4.60 0.35
CA GLY A 134 -29.17 -5.48 -0.43
C GLY A 134 -30.10 -6.32 0.44
N PRO A 135 -31.12 -6.97 -0.15
CA PRO A 135 -32.03 -7.83 0.59
C PRO A 135 -31.35 -9.14 1.01
N PRO A 136 -31.86 -9.82 2.06
CA PRO A 136 -31.33 -11.09 2.52
C PRO A 136 -31.14 -12.11 1.38
N GLY A 137 -29.94 -12.68 1.26
CA GLY A 137 -29.56 -13.63 0.22
C GLY A 137 -29.18 -13.02 -1.13
N ARG A 138 -29.12 -11.69 -1.25
CA ARG A 138 -28.61 -10.95 -2.43
C ARG A 138 -27.75 -9.75 -2.01
N GLU A 139 -27.06 -9.88 -0.89
CA GLU A 139 -26.21 -8.84 -0.36
C GLU A 139 -24.96 -8.62 -1.21
N VAL A 140 -24.60 -7.36 -1.40
CA VAL A 140 -23.37 -6.92 -2.04
C VAL A 140 -22.47 -6.33 -0.97
N SER A 141 -21.28 -6.91 -0.82
CA SER A 141 -20.22 -6.38 0.03
C SER A 141 -19.36 -5.40 -0.76
N THR A 142 -19.19 -4.19 -0.23
CA THR A 142 -18.37 -3.12 -0.82
C THR A 142 -17.28 -2.71 0.16
N ILE A 143 -16.05 -2.62 -0.34
CA ILE A 143 -14.91 -2.12 0.45
C ILE A 143 -14.50 -0.77 -0.12
N THR A 144 -14.71 0.29 0.68
CA THR A 144 -14.20 1.63 0.38
C THR A 144 -12.81 1.76 0.97
N ILE A 145 -11.82 2.08 0.12
CA ILE A 145 -10.43 2.30 0.53
C ILE A 145 -10.10 3.78 0.33
N LYS A 146 -9.59 4.42 1.38
CA LYS A 146 -8.99 5.75 1.31
C LYS A 146 -7.51 5.63 1.62
N SER A 147 -6.69 6.42 0.95
CA SER A 147 -5.26 6.48 1.19
C SER A 147 -4.83 7.90 1.52
N GLU A 148 -3.80 7.99 2.35
CA GLU A 148 -3.11 9.23 2.68
C GLU A 148 -1.61 9.01 2.60
N ILE A 149 -0.85 10.09 2.43
CA ILE A 149 0.60 10.08 2.60
C ILE A 149 0.90 11.06 3.73
N ARG A 150 1.66 10.61 4.73
CA ARG A 150 2.10 11.47 5.83
C ARG A 150 3.58 11.26 6.13
N ASN A 151 4.22 12.27 6.68
CA ASN A 151 5.53 12.12 7.29
C ASN A 151 5.40 11.19 8.51
N LEU A 152 6.29 10.20 8.60
CA LEU A 152 6.25 9.16 9.62
C LEU A 152 6.62 9.70 11.01
N ASP A 153 7.47 10.71 11.07
CA ASP A 153 8.02 11.28 12.30
C ASP A 153 7.16 12.43 12.85
N SER A 154 6.75 13.37 11.97
CA SER A 154 5.94 14.53 12.36
C SER A 154 4.43 14.28 12.30
N HIS A 155 4.01 13.18 11.65
CA HIS A 155 2.61 12.86 11.35
C HIS A 155 1.89 13.89 10.45
N GLU A 156 2.63 14.80 9.83
CA GLU A 156 2.07 15.78 8.87
C GLU A 156 1.55 15.06 7.63
N VAL A 157 0.26 15.22 7.32
CA VAL A 157 -0.37 14.67 6.11
C VAL A 157 -0.05 15.56 4.91
N ILE A 158 0.57 14.98 3.89
CA ILE A 158 0.94 15.66 2.63
C ILE A 158 0.10 15.19 1.43
N TYR A 159 -0.72 14.15 1.61
CA TYR A 159 -1.73 13.71 0.64
C TYR A 159 -2.93 13.08 1.37
N PRO A 160 -4.19 13.32 0.96
CA PRO A 160 -4.59 14.25 -0.08
C PRO A 160 -4.20 15.68 0.29
N LEU A 161 -3.79 16.47 -0.70
CA LEU A 161 -3.52 17.89 -0.46
C LEU A 161 -4.81 18.53 0.09
N PRO A 162 -4.73 19.39 1.12
CA PRO A 162 -5.89 20.13 1.58
C PRO A 162 -6.55 20.78 0.38
N THR A 163 -7.83 20.47 0.15
CA THR A 163 -8.59 21.16 -0.90
C THR A 163 -8.53 22.63 -0.53
N ALA A 164 -7.93 23.47 -1.38
CA ALA A 164 -8.01 24.90 -1.19
C ALA A 164 -9.49 25.24 -0.99
N ALA A 165 -9.83 25.82 0.16
CA ALA A 165 -11.20 26.25 0.41
C ALA A 165 -11.61 27.13 -0.79
N PRO A 166 -12.78 26.90 -1.41
CA PRO A 166 -13.25 27.80 -2.44
C PRO A 166 -13.31 29.22 -1.83
N PRO A 167 -12.96 30.26 -2.61
CA PRO A 167 -12.96 31.64 -2.13
C PRO A 167 -14.33 32.09 -1.62
#